data_AF-A0A1B8RLK1-F1
#
_entry.id   AF-A0A1B8RLK1-F1
#
_cell.length_a   1.000
_cell.length_b   1.000
_cell.length_c   1.000
_cell.angle_alpha   90.00
_cell.angle_beta   90.00
_cell.angle_gamma   90.00
#
_symmetry.space_group_name_H-M   'P 1'
#
loop_
_entity.id
_entity.type
_entity.pdbx_description
1 polymer ?
#
loop_
_entity_poly.entity_id
_entity_poly.type
_entity_poly.pdbx_seq_one_letter_code
_entity_poly.pdbx_strand_id
1 'polypeptide(L)'
;MKVKKKKGFTLIEIAVALAAFVIIMLAITGLLISVIKISSINSATYSTDNISKVFFETLKEDRVALNNMPKTVGTKYKCSFSNADEVRTLVKEHLLDDDSSNKPDGVSDPSDFNLCKQSSSEYSMGIYINWNADGFYEIETWCWDTNKGESSLINRKTYVTPR
;
A
#
# COMPACT_ATOMS: atom_id res chain seq x y z
N MET A 1 -33.47 0.31 68.24
CA MET A 1 -32.57 0.22 67.05
C MET A 1 -32.18 1.63 66.62
N LYS A 2 -30.91 2.03 66.75
CA LYS A 2 -30.42 3.31 66.20
C LYS A 2 -30.26 3.15 64.68
N VAL A 3 -31.10 3.83 63.90
CA VAL A 3 -30.98 3.87 62.43
C VAL A 3 -29.75 4.71 62.08
N LYS A 4 -28.70 4.07 61.53
CA LYS A 4 -27.52 4.77 60.99
C LYS A 4 -27.98 5.64 59.80
N LYS A 5 -27.90 6.97 59.93
CA LYS A 5 -28.08 7.88 58.79
C LYS A 5 -26.99 7.60 57.75
N LYS A 6 -27.38 7.17 56.54
CA LYS A 6 -26.46 7.08 55.39
C LYS A 6 -26.02 8.51 55.05
N LYS A 7 -24.72 8.79 55.11
CA LYS A 7 -24.17 10.06 54.60
C LYS A 7 -24.39 10.07 53.09
N GLY A 8 -25.20 11.00 52.59
CA GLY A 8 -25.37 11.23 51.16
C GLY A 8 -24.11 11.87 50.58
N PHE A 9 -23.84 11.60 49.30
CA PHE A 9 -22.75 12.22 48.55
C PHE A 9 -22.94 13.74 48.46
N THR A 10 -21.87 14.49 48.68
CA THR A 10 -21.85 15.94 48.49
C THR A 10 -21.70 16.28 47.00
N LEU A 11 -22.24 17.44 46.60
CA LEU A 11 -22.19 17.94 45.22
C LEU A 11 -20.75 18.03 44.66
N ILE A 12 -19.78 18.30 45.53
CA ILE A 12 -18.35 18.35 45.20
C ILE A 12 -17.83 16.95 44.84
N GLU A 13 -18.18 15.92 45.61
CA GLU A 13 -17.78 14.54 45.31
C GLU A 13 -18.36 14.06 43.97
N ILE A 14 -19.59 14.46 43.65
CA ILE A 14 -20.21 14.16 42.35
C ILE A 14 -19.45 14.87 41.22
N ALA A 15 -19.10 16.15 41.39
CA ALA A 15 -18.35 16.91 40.38
C ALA A 15 -16.94 16.33 40.15
N VAL A 16 -16.23 15.96 41.21
CA VAL A 16 -14.91 15.33 41.13
C VAL A 16 -14.99 13.96 40.46
N ALA A 17 -16.00 13.14 40.80
CA ALA A 17 -16.22 11.85 40.16
C ALA A 17 -16.53 11.98 38.67
N LEU A 18 -17.33 12.99 38.29
CA LEU A 18 -17.66 13.26 36.89
C LEU A 18 -16.43 13.71 36.09
N ALA A 19 -15.61 14.60 36.67
CA ALA A 19 -14.38 15.06 36.05
C ALA A 19 -13.39 13.91 35.84
N ALA A 20 -13.20 13.06 36.86
CA ALA A 20 -12.38 11.86 36.75
C ALA A 20 -12.90 10.91 35.67
N PHE A 21 -14.22 10.71 35.59
CA PHE A 21 -14.85 9.86 34.58
C PHE A 21 -14.61 10.39 33.16
N VAL A 22 -14.77 11.69 32.93
CA VAL A 22 -14.53 12.31 31.61
C VAL A 22 -13.08 12.15 31.18
N ILE A 23 -12.12 12.36 32.09
CA ILE A 23 -10.69 12.17 31.81
C ILE A 23 -10.41 10.71 31.41
N ILE A 24 -10.98 9.75 32.14
CA ILE A 24 -10.83 8.32 31.84
C ILE A 24 -11.43 7.98 30.47
N MET A 25 -12.63 8.47 30.17
CA MET A 25 -13.29 8.21 28.88
C MET A 25 -12.53 8.81 27.70
N LEU A 26 -11.96 10.00 27.85
CA LEU A 26 -11.09 10.61 26.84
C LEU A 26 -9.83 9.77 26.59
N ALA A 27 -9.19 9.27 27.67
CA ALA A 27 -8.03 8.41 27.56
C ALA A 27 -8.36 7.09 26.84
N ILE A 28 -9.48 6.43 27.18
CA ILE A 28 -9.94 5.20 26.53
C ILE A 28 -10.22 5.44 25.05
N THR A 29 -10.90 6.53 24.71
CA THR A 29 -11.22 6.88 23.32
C THR A 29 -9.95 7.14 22.51
N GLY A 30 -8.97 7.84 23.08
CA GLY A 30 -7.67 8.05 22.46
C GLY A 30 -6.92 6.75 22.18
N LEU A 31 -6.94 5.80 23.12
CA LEU A 31 -6.35 4.48 22.94
C LEU A 31 -7.06 3.68 21.83
N LEU A 32 -8.39 3.69 21.78
CA LEU A 32 -9.17 3.01 20.74
C LEU A 32 -8.86 3.56 19.34
N ILE A 33 -8.79 4.89 19.18
CA ILE A 33 -8.44 5.53 17.90
C ILE A 33 -7.04 5.11 17.46
N SER A 34 -6.07 5.09 18.39
CA SER A 34 -4.70 4.65 18.11
C SER A 34 -4.64 3.19 17.66
N VAL A 35 -5.36 2.29 18.33
CA VAL A 35 -5.40 0.86 17.97
C VAL A 35 -6.04 0.64 16.60
N ILE A 36 -7.15 1.33 16.30
CA ILE A 36 -7.80 1.26 14.97
C ILE A 36 -6.84 1.74 13.88
N LYS A 37 -6.12 2.85 14.12
CA LYS A 37 -5.10 3.35 13.18
C LYS A 37 -3.99 2.32 12.95
N ILE A 38 -3.43 1.73 14.00
CA ILE A 38 -2.36 0.72 13.89
C ILE A 38 -2.85 -0.51 13.11
N SER A 39 -4.04 -1.02 13.45
CA SER A 39 -4.61 -2.19 12.76
C SER A 39 -4.88 -1.92 11.29
N SER A 40 -5.44 -0.74 10.96
CA SER A 40 -5.69 -0.35 9.59
C SER A 40 -4.38 -0.17 8.81
N ILE A 41 -3.36 0.45 9.41
CA ILE A 41 -2.03 0.59 8.80
C ILE A 41 -1.47 -0.80 8.49
N ASN A 42 -1.46 -1.71 9.46
CA ASN A 42 -0.95 -3.06 9.26
C ASN A 42 -1.71 -3.83 8.18
N SER A 43 -3.05 -3.73 8.11
CA SER A 43 -3.84 -4.42 7.08
C SER A 43 -3.55 -3.87 5.68
N ALA A 44 -3.43 -2.55 5.55
CA ALA A 44 -3.13 -1.93 4.26
C ALA A 44 -1.69 -2.22 3.81
N THR A 45 -0.72 -2.11 4.73
CA THR A 45 0.67 -2.50 4.45
C THR A 45 0.74 -3.97 4.01
N TYR A 46 -0.03 -4.86 4.65
CA TYR A 46 -0.15 -6.25 4.23
C TYR A 46 -0.76 -6.39 2.82
N SER A 47 -1.84 -5.67 2.50
CA SER A 47 -2.47 -5.71 1.17
C SER A 47 -1.55 -5.16 0.08
N THR A 48 -0.91 -4.02 0.30
CA THR A 48 0.06 -3.43 -0.64
C THR A 48 1.27 -4.35 -0.84
N ASP A 49 1.75 -4.99 0.25
CA ASP A 49 2.83 -5.98 0.20
C ASP A 49 2.44 -7.22 -0.62
N ASN A 50 1.18 -7.66 -0.51
CA ASN A 50 0.61 -8.75 -1.29
C ASN A 50 0.49 -8.38 -2.78
N ILE A 51 -0.02 -7.19 -3.11
CA ILE A 51 -0.12 -6.69 -4.49
C ILE A 51 1.26 -6.66 -5.16
N SER A 52 2.25 -6.09 -4.47
CA SER A 52 3.63 -6.10 -4.96
C SER A 52 4.16 -7.54 -5.12
N LYS A 53 3.72 -8.51 -4.28
CA LYS A 53 4.24 -9.89 -4.29
C LYS A 53 3.76 -10.60 -5.54
N VAL A 54 2.45 -10.45 -5.80
CA VAL A 54 1.79 -10.99 -6.98
C VAL A 54 2.46 -10.47 -8.25
N PHE A 55 2.86 -9.19 -8.31
CA PHE A 55 3.60 -8.65 -9.45
C PHE A 55 4.88 -9.46 -9.74
N PHE A 56 5.76 -9.63 -8.73
CA PHE A 56 7.03 -10.32 -8.93
C PHE A 56 6.89 -11.83 -9.10
N GLU A 57 5.90 -12.46 -8.46
CA GLU A 57 5.60 -13.88 -8.66
C GLU A 57 5.13 -14.12 -10.09
N THR A 58 4.21 -13.29 -10.59
CA THR A 58 3.72 -13.39 -11.98
C THR A 58 4.85 -13.16 -12.98
N LEU A 59 5.71 -12.17 -12.73
CA LEU A 59 6.87 -11.89 -13.57
C LEU A 59 7.85 -13.08 -13.62
N LYS A 60 8.00 -13.82 -12.52
CA LYS A 60 8.85 -15.02 -12.46
C LYS A 60 8.22 -16.22 -13.14
N GLU A 61 6.89 -16.31 -13.17
CA GLU A 61 6.16 -17.33 -13.90
C GLU A 61 6.24 -17.10 -15.41
N ASP A 62 6.11 -15.84 -15.85
CA ASP A 62 6.04 -15.49 -17.27
C ASP A 62 7.40 -15.15 -17.91
N ARG A 63 8.44 -15.90 -17.53
CA ARG A 63 9.82 -15.69 -18.02
C ARG A 63 9.98 -15.82 -19.54
N VAL A 64 9.06 -16.49 -20.22
CA VAL A 64 9.10 -16.66 -21.68
C VAL A 64 8.72 -15.35 -22.36
N ALA A 65 7.74 -14.62 -21.85
CA ALA A 65 7.34 -13.32 -22.40
C ALA A 65 8.45 -12.26 -22.23
N LEU A 66 9.24 -12.34 -21.15
CA LEU A 66 10.41 -11.48 -20.92
C LEU A 66 11.48 -11.58 -22.02
N ASN A 67 11.54 -12.68 -22.76
CA ASN A 67 12.47 -12.83 -23.90
C ASN A 67 12.12 -11.93 -25.08
N ASN A 68 10.82 -11.64 -25.23
CA ASN A 68 10.29 -10.81 -26.29
C ASN A 68 10.25 -9.34 -25.90
N MET A 69 10.45 -9.02 -24.62
CA MET A 69 10.52 -7.64 -24.18
C MET A 69 11.68 -6.94 -24.92
N PRO A 70 11.47 -5.72 -25.45
CA PRO A 70 12.57 -4.98 -26.03
C PRO A 70 13.63 -4.72 -24.95
N LYS A 71 14.90 -4.64 -25.34
CA LYS A 71 16.01 -4.28 -24.46
C LYS A 71 15.94 -2.78 -24.14
N THR A 72 14.94 -2.40 -23.35
CA THR A 72 14.65 -1.00 -23.04
C THR A 72 15.53 -0.51 -21.89
N VAL A 73 16.03 0.72 -22.03
CA VAL A 73 16.89 1.35 -21.02
C VAL A 73 16.08 2.38 -20.26
N GLY A 74 16.03 2.24 -18.94
CA GLY A 74 15.44 3.21 -18.02
C GLY A 74 13.96 3.54 -18.27
N THR A 75 13.16 2.55 -18.67
CA THR A 75 11.73 2.74 -18.91
C THR A 75 10.97 2.88 -17.59
N LYS A 76 10.03 3.82 -17.55
CA LYS A 76 9.32 4.21 -16.33
C LYS A 76 7.83 4.25 -16.61
N TYR A 77 7.08 3.50 -15.80
CA TYR A 77 5.65 3.35 -15.94
C TYR A 77 4.92 3.64 -14.63
N LYS A 78 3.64 3.93 -14.75
CA LYS A 78 2.67 3.94 -13.66
C LYS A 78 1.45 3.13 -14.04
N CYS A 79 0.81 2.56 -13.04
CA CYS A 79 -0.40 1.78 -13.18
C CYS A 79 -1.19 1.84 -11.88
N SER A 80 -2.44 1.42 -11.94
CA SER A 80 -3.30 1.35 -10.78
C SER A 80 -4.11 0.06 -10.82
N PHE A 81 -4.43 -0.47 -9.65
CA PHE A 81 -5.07 -1.77 -9.49
C PHE A 81 -6.12 -1.72 -8.40
N SER A 82 -7.19 -2.48 -8.58
CA SER A 82 -8.19 -2.71 -7.54
C SER A 82 -7.95 -4.06 -6.84
N ASN A 83 -7.24 -4.98 -7.46
CA ASN A 83 -7.04 -6.33 -6.95
C ASN A 83 -5.81 -7.02 -7.56
N ALA A 84 -5.49 -8.22 -7.06
CA ALA A 84 -4.36 -9.02 -7.51
C ALA A 84 -4.51 -9.60 -8.93
N ASP A 85 -5.75 -9.80 -9.42
CA ASP A 85 -5.97 -10.35 -10.76
C ASP A 85 -5.62 -9.34 -11.84
N GLU A 86 -5.96 -8.07 -11.65
CA GLU A 86 -5.53 -6.97 -12.53
C GLU A 86 -4.01 -6.86 -12.62
N VAL A 87 -3.30 -7.09 -11.50
CA VAL A 87 -1.83 -7.14 -11.49
C VAL A 87 -1.31 -8.28 -12.36
N ARG A 88 -1.93 -9.46 -12.26
CA ARG A 88 -1.54 -10.64 -13.07
C ARG A 88 -1.74 -10.38 -14.56
N THR A 89 -2.90 -9.84 -14.92
CA THR A 89 -3.23 -9.46 -16.31
C THR A 89 -2.23 -8.44 -16.81
N LEU A 90 -1.94 -7.39 -16.05
CA LEU A 90 -0.97 -6.38 -16.47
C LEU A 90 0.41 -6.99 -16.75
N VAL A 91 0.93 -7.82 -15.84
CA VAL A 91 2.26 -8.42 -16.03
C VAL A 91 2.32 -9.33 -17.25
N LYS A 92 1.28 -10.15 -17.48
CA LYS A 92 1.25 -11.13 -18.56
C LYS A 92 0.93 -10.53 -19.93
N GLU A 93 0.02 -9.57 -19.96
CA GLU A 93 -0.63 -9.13 -21.20
C GLU A 93 -0.24 -7.71 -21.63
N HIS A 94 0.20 -6.85 -20.69
CA HIS A 94 0.35 -5.42 -20.96
C HIS A 94 1.77 -4.88 -20.74
N LEU A 95 2.47 -5.39 -19.74
CA LEU A 95 3.80 -4.91 -19.37
C LEU A 95 4.84 -5.16 -20.48
N LEU A 96 4.64 -6.26 -21.21
CA LEU A 96 5.54 -6.77 -22.24
C LEU A 96 4.90 -6.74 -23.64
N ASP A 97 3.75 -6.10 -23.79
CA ASP A 97 3.06 -6.03 -25.09
C ASP A 97 3.95 -5.34 -26.13
N ASP A 98 3.85 -5.72 -27.39
CA ASP A 98 4.51 -5.00 -28.49
C ASP A 98 3.73 -3.73 -28.84
N ASP A 99 2.41 -3.73 -28.64
CA ASP A 99 1.55 -2.56 -28.86
C ASP A 99 1.73 -1.54 -27.72
N SER A 100 2.20 -0.34 -28.08
CA SER A 100 2.41 0.73 -27.12
C SER A 100 1.11 1.25 -26.50
N SER A 101 -0.04 1.02 -27.12
CA SER A 101 -1.35 1.44 -26.60
C SER A 101 -1.85 0.58 -25.44
N ASN A 102 -1.36 -0.65 -25.33
CA ASN A 102 -1.68 -1.57 -24.24
C ASN A 102 -0.68 -1.50 -23.09
N LYS A 103 0.41 -0.74 -23.24
CA LYS A 103 1.42 -0.58 -22.20
C LYS A 103 0.89 0.31 -21.07
N PRO A 104 1.40 0.12 -19.84
CA PRO A 104 1.08 1.04 -18.77
C PRO A 104 1.56 2.47 -19.08
N ASP A 105 0.92 3.45 -18.46
CA ASP A 105 1.20 4.87 -18.71
C ASP A 105 2.65 5.23 -18.34
N GLY A 106 3.29 6.05 -19.16
CA GLY A 106 4.61 6.58 -18.83
C GLY A 106 4.59 7.56 -17.64
N VAL A 107 5.68 7.59 -16.86
CA VAL A 107 5.86 8.55 -15.76
C VAL A 107 7.30 9.06 -15.68
N SER A 108 7.49 10.31 -15.28
CA SER A 108 8.83 10.91 -15.15
C SER A 108 9.61 10.34 -13.96
N ASP A 109 8.92 10.08 -12.85
CA ASP A 109 9.47 9.46 -11.65
C ASP A 109 8.49 8.41 -11.09
N PRO A 110 8.80 7.12 -11.20
CA PRO A 110 7.97 6.03 -10.68
C PRO A 110 8.06 5.90 -9.15
N SER A 111 8.94 6.65 -8.48
CA SER A 111 9.06 6.63 -7.02
C SER A 111 8.24 7.71 -6.32
N ASP A 112 7.65 8.65 -7.06
CA ASP A 112 6.78 9.71 -6.53
C ASP A 112 5.32 9.26 -6.56
N PHE A 113 4.70 9.14 -5.38
CA PHE A 113 3.30 8.79 -5.26
C PHE A 113 2.37 9.73 -6.03
N ASN A 114 2.62 11.05 -6.03
CA ASN A 114 1.71 12.01 -6.64
C ASN A 114 1.68 11.89 -8.17
N LEU A 115 2.79 11.48 -8.77
CA LEU A 115 2.88 11.25 -10.21
C LEU A 115 2.24 9.92 -10.61
N CYS A 116 2.30 8.92 -9.72
CA CYS A 116 1.77 7.58 -9.92
C CYS A 116 0.31 7.42 -9.50
N LYS A 117 -0.21 8.28 -8.62
CA LYS A 117 -1.56 8.18 -8.06
C LYS A 117 -2.62 8.25 -9.16
N GLN A 118 -3.52 7.27 -9.17
CA GLN A 118 -4.73 7.30 -9.99
C GLN A 118 -5.95 7.15 -9.08
N SER A 119 -6.84 8.14 -9.12
CA SER A 119 -7.93 8.30 -8.15
C SER A 119 -8.99 7.19 -8.17
N SER A 120 -9.02 6.37 -9.22
CA SER A 120 -10.07 5.38 -9.49
C SER A 120 -9.83 4.01 -8.86
N SER A 121 -8.65 3.74 -8.30
CA SER A 121 -8.20 2.39 -7.94
C SER A 121 -7.64 2.33 -6.52
N GLU A 122 -7.75 1.16 -5.88
CA GLU A 122 -7.31 0.97 -4.49
C GLU A 122 -5.80 1.09 -4.30
N TYR A 123 -5.03 0.62 -5.28
CA TYR A 123 -3.58 0.61 -5.27
C TYR A 123 -3.03 1.39 -6.45
N SER A 124 -1.92 2.08 -6.23
CA SER A 124 -1.13 2.73 -7.26
C SER A 124 0.27 2.11 -7.27
N MET A 125 0.87 1.99 -8.45
CA MET A 125 2.21 1.43 -8.59
C MET A 125 3.02 2.16 -9.64
N GLY A 126 4.25 2.55 -9.28
CA GLY A 126 5.28 2.96 -10.22
C GLY A 126 6.20 1.78 -10.51
N ILE A 127 6.63 1.66 -11.77
CA ILE A 127 7.48 0.57 -12.25
C ILE A 127 8.65 1.17 -13.00
N TYR A 128 9.86 0.73 -12.66
CA TYR A 128 11.09 1.00 -13.38
C TYR A 128 11.63 -0.29 -13.98
N ILE A 129 11.97 -0.26 -15.26
CA ILE A 129 12.54 -1.39 -15.99
C ILE A 129 13.77 -0.92 -16.74
N ASN A 130 14.87 -1.62 -16.52
CA ASN A 130 16.14 -1.33 -17.16
C ASN A 130 16.83 -2.60 -17.64
N TRP A 131 17.16 -2.67 -18.93
CA TRP A 131 18.02 -3.69 -19.47
C TRP A 131 19.49 -3.39 -19.16
N ASN A 132 20.14 -4.31 -18.47
CA ASN A 132 21.58 -4.25 -18.21
C ASN A 132 22.35 -4.87 -19.39
N ALA A 133 23.50 -4.28 -19.74
CA ALA A 133 24.41 -4.79 -20.77
C ALA A 133 24.87 -6.24 -20.50
N ASP A 134 24.91 -6.64 -19.22
CA ASP A 134 25.26 -7.99 -18.76
C ASP A 134 24.16 -9.05 -19.04
N GLY A 135 23.03 -8.66 -19.64
CA GLY A 135 22.03 -9.61 -20.14
C GLY A 135 20.85 -9.89 -19.22
N PHE A 136 20.50 -8.97 -18.33
CA PHE A 136 19.35 -9.12 -17.42
C PHE A 136 18.53 -7.83 -17.31
N TYR A 137 17.26 -7.97 -16.97
CA TYR A 137 16.38 -6.88 -16.58
C TYR A 137 16.50 -6.59 -15.09
N GLU A 138 16.67 -5.33 -14.75
CA GLU A 138 16.47 -4.76 -13.43
C GLU A 138 15.06 -4.18 -13.38
N ILE A 139 14.24 -4.70 -12.46
CA ILE A 139 12.84 -4.29 -12.31
C ILE A 139 12.62 -3.86 -10.88
N GLU A 140 12.20 -2.62 -10.70
CA GLU A 140 11.91 -2.01 -9.41
C GLU A 140 10.48 -1.45 -9.40
N THR A 141 9.77 -1.66 -8.30
CA THR A 141 8.38 -1.22 -8.15
C THR A 141 8.22 -0.46 -6.84
N TRP A 142 7.43 0.60 -6.88
CA TRP A 142 6.93 1.31 -5.71
C TRP A 142 5.42 1.15 -5.70
N CYS A 143 4.87 0.50 -4.67
CA CYS A 143 3.45 0.22 -4.56
C CYS A 143 2.87 0.93 -3.35
N TRP A 144 1.70 1.53 -3.52
CA TRP A 144 1.00 2.26 -2.47
C TRP A 144 -0.48 1.87 -2.43
N ASP A 145 -1.06 1.98 -1.25
CA ASP A 145 -2.51 2.18 -1.08
C ASP A 145 -2.83 3.64 -1.46
N THR A 146 -3.71 3.84 -2.44
CA THR A 146 -4.06 5.15 -3.01
C THR A 146 -4.63 6.12 -1.97
N ASN A 147 -5.26 5.62 -0.91
CA ASN A 147 -5.85 6.45 0.14
C ASN A 147 -4.85 6.83 1.23
N LYS A 148 -3.81 6.02 1.43
CA LYS A 148 -2.77 6.25 2.46
C LYS A 148 -1.54 6.95 1.92
N GLY A 149 -1.31 6.86 0.61
CA GLY A 149 -0.15 7.44 -0.06
C GLY A 149 1.16 6.92 0.51
N GLU A 150 2.14 7.82 0.67
CA GLU A 150 3.52 7.48 1.02
C GLU A 150 3.68 6.62 2.28
N SER A 151 2.76 6.76 3.25
CA SER A 151 2.80 5.96 4.49
C SER A 151 2.60 4.45 4.28
N SER A 152 2.13 4.05 3.09
CA SER A 152 1.86 2.65 2.72
C SER A 152 2.87 2.08 1.72
N LEU A 153 3.92 2.85 1.39
CA LEU A 153 4.89 2.47 0.37
C LEU A 153 5.52 1.10 0.65
N ILE A 154 5.43 0.22 -0.34
CA ILE A 154 6.24 -0.98 -0.46
C ILE A 154 7.11 -0.83 -1.70
N ASN A 155 8.42 -0.70 -1.49
CA ASN A 155 9.41 -0.79 -2.55
C ASN A 155 9.93 -2.22 -2.65
N ARG A 156 10.07 -2.72 -3.87
CA ARG A 156 10.72 -3.99 -4.16
C ARG A 156 11.49 -3.93 -5.46
N LYS A 157 12.57 -4.70 -5.50
CA LYS A 157 13.49 -4.78 -6.62
C LYS A 157 13.85 -6.23 -6.90
N THR A 158 13.92 -6.59 -8.18
CA THR A 158 14.39 -7.90 -8.61
C THR A 158 15.25 -7.77 -9.87
N TYR A 159 16.03 -8.82 -10.11
CA TYR A 159 16.78 -9.01 -11.34
C TYR A 159 16.24 -10.26 -12.05
N VAL A 160 15.96 -10.15 -13.33
CA VAL A 160 15.42 -11.26 -14.13
C VAL A 160 16.23 -11.41 -15.41
N THR A 161 16.80 -12.59 -15.61
CA THR A 161 17.41 -12.97 -16.89
C THR A 161 16.31 -13.51 -17.82
N PRO A 162 16.17 -12.98 -19.05
CA PRO A 162 15.42 -13.69 -20.08
C PRO A 162 16.04 -15.09 -20.30
N ARG A 163 15.20 -16.09 -20.56
CA ARG A 163 15.58 -17.50 -20.70
C ARG A 163 16.02 -17.88 -22.09
#